data_AF-A0A2D6PVY3-F1
#
_entry.id   AF-A0A2D6PVY3-F1
#
_cell.length_a   1.000
_cell.length_b   1.000
_cell.length_c   1.000
_cell.angle_alpha   90.00
_cell.angle_beta   90.00
_cell.angle_gamma   90.00
#
_symmetry.space_group_name_H-M   'P 1'
#
loop_
_entity.id
_entity.type
_entity.pdbx_description
1 polymer ?
#
loop_
_entity_poly.entity_id
_entity_poly.type
_entity_poly.pdbx_seq_one_letter_code
_entity_poly.pdbx_strand_id
1 'polypeptide(L)'
;MSLKSVLSAAILLVMVGTTPAQNDGPFTLGVTRLESGGACTVTGTSAPPLGTFWIAVDTAAGTRQIPGTTVWINLALSPDFWVLPAVNTDAQGKGQIPVAVTSDPARVGQLIYGQAMAVDWTMPSFVNVSNLTVQGVHPAAVSGGDLTTLTLDDDEVTPHLMQAMAFDFYGTTWNPLHISSNGRISFGGGDPLAVENAVDFLGEEASIAVFWDDLDPNAGGAVEVREDPGGAWVRVSWVSVPQYGLLDASTAHCTLFADGHVRLDWETITAVDGLVGLSPGNNLSIAGPTDLSTLCWHANPSVAAAYEMFNVAGGTVFDLSHTTLSFVPLASGKYTIINE
;
A
#
# COMPACT_ATOMS: atom_id res chain seq x y z
N MET A 1 37.68 -8.25 -18.27
CA MET A 1 36.73 -7.14 -18.05
C MET A 1 36.02 -7.46 -16.74
N SER A 2 36.46 -6.86 -15.63
CA SER A 2 35.97 -7.22 -14.29
C SER A 2 34.64 -6.51 -14.05
N LEU A 3 33.57 -7.29 -13.85
CA LEU A 3 32.31 -6.80 -13.27
C LEU A 3 32.64 -6.28 -11.87
N LYS A 4 32.82 -4.96 -11.73
CA LYS A 4 32.81 -4.32 -10.42
C LYS A 4 31.41 -4.55 -9.85
N SER A 5 31.32 -5.40 -8.83
CA SER A 5 30.16 -5.51 -7.97
C SER A 5 29.86 -4.11 -7.40
N VAL A 6 28.75 -3.51 -7.84
CA VAL A 6 28.23 -2.29 -7.24
C VAL A 6 27.56 -2.72 -5.93
N LEU A 7 28.35 -2.83 -4.87
CA LEU A 7 27.83 -3.11 -3.53
C LEU A 7 27.35 -1.77 -2.95
N SER A 8 26.10 -1.43 -3.24
CA SER A 8 25.42 -0.28 -2.62
C SER A 8 24.64 -0.77 -1.40
N ALA A 9 24.91 -0.17 -0.25
CA ALA A 9 24.11 -0.35 0.96
C ALA A 9 23.09 0.79 1.02
N ALA A 10 21.80 0.46 1.11
CA ALA A 10 20.72 1.43 1.26
C ALA A 10 20.15 1.36 2.69
N ILE A 11 19.99 2.51 3.35
CA ILE A 11 19.38 2.65 4.68
C ILE A 11 18.09 3.47 4.50
N LEU A 12 16.98 3.01 5.05
CA LEU A 12 15.71 3.75 5.06
C LEU A 12 15.44 4.32 6.44
N LEU A 13 15.05 5.59 6.47
CA LEU A 13 14.66 6.31 7.68
C LEU A 13 13.19 6.66 7.55
N VAL A 14 12.40 6.23 8.53
CA VAL A 14 10.95 6.34 8.55
C VAL A 14 10.51 7.15 9.76
N MET A 15 9.52 7.99 9.55
CA MET A 15 8.98 8.95 10.51
C MET A 15 7.46 8.93 10.49
N VAL A 16 6.83 8.98 11.65
CA VAL A 16 5.37 9.24 11.75
C VAL A 16 5.16 10.65 12.29
N GLY A 17 4.39 11.46 11.57
CA GLY A 17 4.12 12.85 11.92
C GLY A 17 3.28 12.96 13.19
N THR A 18 3.81 13.63 14.22
CA THR A 18 3.10 13.84 15.49
C THR A 18 2.25 15.12 15.46
N THR A 19 0.97 14.98 15.13
CA THR A 19 -0.10 16.01 15.12
C THR A 19 0.15 17.30 14.31
N PRO A 20 -0.89 17.89 13.66
CA PRO A 20 -0.73 19.07 12.79
C PRO A 20 -0.26 20.35 13.51
N ALA A 21 -0.22 20.38 14.84
CA ALA A 21 -0.01 21.62 15.60
C ALA A 21 1.42 21.78 16.15
N GLN A 22 2.32 20.80 16.00
CA GLN A 22 3.65 20.89 16.62
C GLN A 22 4.84 20.90 15.68
N ASN A 23 4.80 20.41 14.44
CA ASN A 23 6.00 20.41 13.57
C ASN A 23 5.65 20.42 12.08
N ASP A 24 5.27 21.59 11.55
CA ASP A 24 4.92 21.81 10.14
C ASP A 24 6.16 21.84 9.22
N GLY A 25 6.86 20.71 9.10
CA GLY A 25 7.97 20.64 8.15
C GLY A 25 8.40 19.21 7.77
N PRO A 26 8.58 18.92 6.47
CA PRO A 26 9.28 17.71 6.04
C PRO A 26 10.66 17.63 6.71
N PHE A 27 11.01 16.49 7.32
CA PHE A 27 12.38 16.33 7.80
C PHE A 27 13.35 16.29 6.61
N THR A 28 14.47 16.99 6.73
CA THR A 28 15.53 16.94 5.72
C THR A 28 16.78 16.35 6.32
N LEU A 29 17.32 15.31 5.69
CA LEU A 29 18.62 14.76 6.03
C LEU A 29 19.74 15.47 5.26
N GLY A 30 20.71 16.01 5.99
CA GLY A 30 21.98 16.49 5.45
C GLY A 30 23.10 15.49 5.71
N VAL A 31 23.97 15.25 4.73
CA VAL A 31 25.11 14.33 4.85
C VAL A 31 26.41 15.07 4.62
N THR A 32 27.37 14.90 5.54
CA THR A 32 28.74 15.42 5.38
C THR A 32 29.75 14.28 5.48
N ARG A 33 30.62 14.19 4.48
CA ARG A 33 31.74 13.22 4.48
C ARG A 33 32.78 13.65 5.50
N LEU A 34 33.30 12.70 6.25
CA LEU A 34 34.44 12.91 7.14
C LEU A 34 35.73 12.58 6.39
N GLU A 35 36.72 13.46 6.45
CA GLU A 35 37.90 13.44 5.57
C GLU A 35 38.81 12.20 5.72
N SER A 36 38.55 11.31 6.69
CA SER A 36 39.27 10.04 6.84
C SER A 36 38.39 8.92 7.40
N GLY A 37 38.29 7.78 6.70
CA GLY A 37 37.83 6.51 7.28
C GLY A 37 36.46 5.97 6.89
N GLY A 38 35.93 6.27 5.69
CA GLY A 38 34.68 5.63 5.21
C GLY A 38 33.42 5.98 6.00
N ALA A 39 33.50 7.00 6.86
CA ALA A 39 32.40 7.44 7.71
C ALA A 39 31.75 8.72 7.19
N CYS A 40 30.44 8.84 7.41
CA CYS A 40 29.69 10.05 7.17
C CYS A 40 28.94 10.49 8.43
N THR A 41 28.70 11.79 8.51
CA THR A 41 27.75 12.36 9.47
C THR A 41 26.43 12.57 8.78
N VAL A 42 25.35 12.17 9.45
CA VAL A 42 23.99 12.47 9.04
C VAL A 42 23.38 13.42 10.07
N THR A 43 22.74 14.46 9.57
CA THR A 43 22.06 15.49 10.33
C THR A 43 20.62 15.57 9.87
N GLY A 44 19.67 15.71 10.80
CA GLY A 44 18.27 15.94 10.47
C GLY A 44 17.84 17.35 10.91
N THR A 45 16.89 17.95 10.20
CA THR A 45 16.22 19.20 10.61
C THR A 45 14.69 19.03 10.62
N SER A 46 14.03 19.50 11.69
CA SER A 46 12.58 19.44 12.01
C SER A 46 11.95 18.05 12.20
N ALA A 47 10.93 17.96 13.09
CA ALA A 47 10.87 16.94 14.14
C ALA A 47 10.52 15.48 13.76
N PRO A 48 11.06 14.51 14.53
CA PRO A 48 12.10 14.64 15.53
C PRO A 48 13.46 14.20 14.96
N PRO A 49 14.39 15.16 14.79
CA PRO A 49 15.78 14.86 15.06
C PRO A 49 16.32 15.89 16.05
N LEU A 50 16.75 15.42 17.21
CA LEU A 50 17.61 16.19 18.11
C LEU A 50 18.97 15.50 18.19
N GLY A 51 19.69 15.42 17.06
CA GLY A 51 21.05 14.90 17.07
C GLY A 51 21.71 14.74 15.71
N THR A 52 23.02 14.98 15.67
CA THR A 52 23.92 14.45 14.64
C THR A 52 24.22 12.99 15.00
N PHE A 53 24.18 12.11 14.02
CA PHE A 53 24.58 10.72 14.21
C PHE A 53 25.62 10.29 13.17
N TRP A 54 26.35 9.25 13.54
CA TRP A 54 27.50 8.76 12.80
C TRP A 54 27.13 7.43 12.16
N ILE A 55 27.36 7.32 10.86
CA ILE A 55 27.33 6.05 10.15
C ILE A 55 28.76 5.76 9.71
N ALA A 56 29.33 4.69 10.26
CA ALA A 56 30.64 4.20 9.87
C ALA A 56 30.49 3.05 8.89
N VAL A 57 31.17 3.12 7.75
CA VAL A 57 31.20 2.04 6.76
C VAL A 57 32.66 1.63 6.58
N ASP A 58 32.98 0.37 6.90
CA ASP A 58 34.36 -0.13 6.89
C ASP A 58 34.89 -0.22 5.45
N THR A 59 35.97 0.52 5.18
CA THR A 59 36.64 0.58 3.87
C THR A 59 37.85 -0.36 3.73
N ALA A 60 38.08 -1.26 4.67
CA ALA A 60 39.23 -2.17 4.58
C ALA A 60 39.08 -3.14 3.38
N ALA A 61 39.90 -2.93 2.35
CA ALA A 61 40.06 -3.85 1.23
C ALA A 61 40.62 -5.19 1.74
N GLY A 62 39.73 -6.14 2.00
CA GLY A 62 40.06 -7.47 2.50
C GLY A 62 38.83 -8.09 3.11
N THR A 63 38.09 -8.88 2.33
CA THR A 63 36.85 -9.58 2.68
C THR A 63 36.88 -10.15 4.11
N ARG A 64 36.17 -9.47 5.02
CA ARG A 64 35.47 -10.10 6.13
C ARG A 64 34.00 -9.91 5.86
N GLN A 65 33.28 -11.01 5.62
CA GLN A 65 31.87 -10.99 6.00
C GLN A 65 31.83 -10.65 7.49
N ILE A 66 30.99 -9.69 7.87
CA ILE A 66 30.47 -9.63 9.24
C ILE A 66 29.17 -10.45 9.17
N PRO A 67 29.13 -11.68 9.69
CA PRO A 67 27.86 -12.38 9.87
C PRO A 67 26.99 -11.52 10.79
N GLY A 68 25.85 -11.03 10.29
CA GLY A 68 24.93 -10.20 11.05
C GLY A 68 25.35 -8.74 11.24
N THR A 69 25.73 -8.02 10.18
CA THR A 69 25.98 -6.57 10.21
C THR A 69 24.79 -5.80 10.79
N THR A 70 24.85 -5.58 12.09
CA THR A 70 24.03 -4.61 12.82
C THR A 70 24.83 -3.31 12.82
N VAL A 71 24.39 -2.33 12.02
CA VAL A 71 24.90 -0.96 12.14
C VAL A 71 24.23 -0.37 13.39
N TRP A 72 25.00 -0.17 14.46
CA TRP A 72 24.50 0.45 15.67
C TRP A 72 24.48 1.97 15.51
N ILE A 73 23.31 2.51 15.16
CA ILE A 73 23.09 3.95 15.22
C ILE A 73 22.44 4.25 16.57
N ASN A 74 23.20 4.83 17.50
CA ASN A 74 22.63 5.36 18.74
C ASN A 74 21.91 6.65 18.41
N LEU A 75 20.60 6.54 18.28
CA LEU A 75 19.72 7.66 18.06
C LEU A 75 18.96 7.85 19.37
N ALA A 76 18.96 9.08 19.89
CA ALA A 76 18.08 9.48 20.97
C ALA A 76 16.65 9.56 20.42
N LEU A 77 16.08 8.41 20.08
CA LEU A 77 14.82 8.30 19.34
C LEU A 77 13.66 8.57 20.26
N SER A 78 12.91 9.61 19.94
CA SER A 78 11.48 9.60 20.20
C SER A 78 10.87 8.34 19.57
N PRO A 79 9.76 7.82 20.12
CA PRO A 79 9.11 6.61 19.62
C PRO A 79 8.56 6.70 18.17
N ASP A 80 8.68 7.87 17.51
CA ASP A 80 8.12 8.19 16.19
C ASP A 80 9.12 8.14 15.03
N PHE A 81 10.38 7.73 15.29
CA PHE A 81 11.43 7.63 14.27
C PHE A 81 12.07 6.25 14.29
N TRP A 82 12.13 5.61 13.13
CA TRP A 82 12.72 4.29 12.94
C TRP A 82 13.83 4.34 11.90
N VAL A 83 14.89 3.57 12.16
CA VAL A 83 15.90 3.25 11.16
C VAL A 83 15.83 1.77 10.86
N LEU A 84 15.62 1.46 9.59
CA LEU A 84 15.57 0.09 9.10
C LEU A 84 16.95 -0.26 8.51
N PRO A 85 17.60 -1.32 9.00
CA PRO A 85 18.95 -1.69 8.57
C PRO A 85 18.96 -2.19 7.11
N ALA A 86 20.15 -2.12 6.52
CA ALA A 86 20.35 -2.12 5.08
C ALA A 86 19.93 -3.40 4.35
N VAL A 87 19.39 -3.23 3.13
CA VAL A 87 19.34 -4.25 2.09
C VAL A 87 20.48 -4.04 1.08
N ASN A 88 21.02 -5.15 0.59
CA ASN A 88 21.85 -5.12 -0.61
C ASN A 88 20.94 -4.75 -1.79
N THR A 89 21.36 -3.77 -2.58
CA THR A 89 20.70 -3.52 -3.86
C THR A 89 21.01 -4.64 -4.86
N ASP A 90 20.13 -4.85 -5.84
CA ASP A 90 20.41 -5.71 -6.99
C ASP A 90 21.55 -5.16 -7.86
N ALA A 91 21.89 -5.89 -8.92
CA ALA A 91 22.97 -5.51 -9.85
C ALA A 91 22.67 -4.20 -10.62
N GLN A 92 21.45 -3.68 -10.52
CA GLN A 92 20.94 -2.46 -11.12
C GLN A 92 20.79 -1.34 -10.08
N GLY A 93 21.15 -1.57 -8.82
CA GLY A 93 21.08 -0.57 -7.74
C GLY A 93 19.69 -0.40 -7.11
N LYS A 94 18.75 -1.32 -7.36
CA LYS A 94 17.41 -1.30 -6.75
C LYS A 94 17.39 -2.09 -5.45
N GLY A 95 16.76 -1.55 -4.41
CA GLY A 95 16.53 -2.25 -3.14
C GLY A 95 15.15 -1.89 -2.60
N GLN A 96 14.50 -2.83 -1.93
CA GLN A 96 13.22 -2.64 -1.26
C GLN A 96 13.41 -2.86 0.24
N ILE A 97 12.85 -1.96 1.06
CA ILE A 97 12.86 -2.09 2.53
C ILE A 97 11.39 -2.14 2.96
N PRO A 98 10.87 -3.29 3.41
CA PRO A 98 9.52 -3.36 3.92
C PRO A 98 9.43 -2.56 5.23
N VAL A 99 8.43 -1.71 5.34
CA VAL A 99 8.17 -0.89 6.53
C VAL A 99 6.91 -1.43 7.19
N ALA A 100 7.07 -2.20 8.27
CA ALA A 100 5.94 -2.59 9.11
C ALA A 100 5.62 -1.45 10.08
N VAL A 101 4.56 -0.68 9.80
CA VAL A 101 4.02 0.28 10.75
C VAL A 101 3.03 -0.45 11.65
N THR A 102 3.32 -0.53 12.94
CA THR A 102 2.40 -1.14 13.92
C THR A 102 1.12 -0.34 13.99
N SER A 103 -0.04 -0.98 14.06
CA SER A 103 -1.36 -0.32 14.12
C SER A 103 -1.67 0.32 15.49
N ASP A 104 -0.77 1.16 15.98
CA ASP A 104 -0.93 1.94 17.21
C ASP A 104 -2.17 2.86 17.14
N PRO A 105 -3.20 2.64 17.97
CA PRO A 105 -4.43 3.43 17.96
C PRO A 105 -4.21 4.93 18.18
N ALA A 106 -3.14 5.32 18.88
CA ALA A 106 -2.81 6.73 19.13
C ALA A 106 -2.25 7.46 17.90
N ARG A 107 -1.90 6.72 16.85
CA ARG A 107 -1.22 7.23 15.66
C ARG A 107 -2.03 7.13 14.39
N VAL A 108 -3.21 6.52 14.42
CA VAL A 108 -4.14 6.45 13.28
C VAL A 108 -4.39 7.84 12.69
N GLY A 109 -4.31 7.97 11.36
CA GLY A 109 -4.50 9.24 10.66
C GLY A 109 -3.25 10.13 10.57
N GLN A 110 -2.12 9.75 11.17
CA GLN A 110 -0.86 10.48 11.05
C GLN A 110 -0.13 10.17 9.74
N LEU A 111 0.47 11.18 9.10
CA LEU A 111 1.28 10.98 7.90
C LEU A 111 2.58 10.24 8.23
N ILE A 112 2.91 9.25 7.42
CA ILE A 112 4.18 8.53 7.46
C ILE A 112 5.07 9.11 6.37
N TYR A 113 6.30 9.47 6.72
CA TYR A 113 7.31 10.00 5.82
C TYR A 113 8.51 9.06 5.77
N GLY A 114 9.12 8.93 4.59
CA GLY A 114 10.28 8.09 4.36
C GLY A 114 11.32 8.80 3.50
N GLN A 115 12.59 8.66 3.88
CA GLN A 115 13.72 9.10 3.08
C GLN A 115 14.78 8.01 3.07
N ALA A 116 15.21 7.60 1.88
CA ALA A 116 16.24 6.60 1.71
C ALA A 116 17.60 7.29 1.54
N MET A 117 18.65 6.67 2.09
CA MET A 117 20.03 7.00 1.78
C MET A 117 20.73 5.78 1.19
N ALA A 118 21.54 5.97 0.16
CA ALA A 118 22.32 4.92 -0.47
C ALA A 118 23.79 5.32 -0.52
N VAL A 119 24.67 4.39 -0.17
CA VAL A 119 26.12 4.57 -0.29
C VAL A 119 26.57 4.03 -1.65
N ASP A 120 27.20 4.88 -2.45
CA ASP A 120 27.78 4.53 -3.75
C ASP A 120 29.27 4.89 -3.77
N TRP A 121 30.09 3.85 -3.70
CA TRP A 121 31.56 3.93 -3.71
C TRP A 121 32.16 4.45 -5.01
N THR A 122 31.37 4.54 -6.07
CA THR A 122 31.80 5.01 -7.39
C THR A 122 31.57 6.51 -7.60
N MET A 123 30.79 7.15 -6.73
CA MET A 123 30.40 8.56 -6.84
C MET A 123 31.29 9.47 -5.98
N PRO A 124 31.59 10.71 -6.44
CA PRO A 124 32.38 11.67 -5.66
C PRO A 124 31.76 12.04 -4.30
N SER A 125 30.42 12.07 -4.25
CA SER A 125 29.63 12.37 -3.06
C SER A 125 29.53 11.21 -2.07
N PHE A 126 29.83 9.97 -2.49
CA PHE A 126 29.84 8.75 -1.69
C PHE A 126 28.48 8.30 -1.12
N VAL A 127 27.58 9.24 -0.82
CA VAL A 127 26.22 9.01 -0.32
C VAL A 127 25.24 9.80 -1.18
N ASN A 128 24.14 9.17 -1.57
CA ASN A 128 22.97 9.82 -2.14
C ASN A 128 21.82 9.74 -1.13
N VAL A 129 21.03 10.81 -1.06
CA VAL A 129 19.79 10.86 -0.28
C VAL A 129 18.65 11.05 -1.25
N SER A 130 17.58 10.27 -1.11
CA SER A 130 16.38 10.41 -1.93
C SER A 130 15.68 11.72 -1.62
N ASN A 131 14.79 12.14 -2.51
CA ASN A 131 13.77 13.11 -2.12
C ASN A 131 12.93 12.53 -0.96
N LEU A 132 12.41 13.42 -0.12
CA LEU A 132 11.43 13.01 0.88
C LEU A 132 10.20 12.46 0.16
N THR A 133 9.74 11.30 0.61
CA THR A 133 8.54 10.67 0.09
C THR A 133 7.53 10.56 1.23
N VAL A 134 6.29 10.99 1.01
CA VAL A 134 5.18 10.62 1.90
C VAL A 134 4.90 9.15 1.63
N GLN A 135 5.09 8.33 2.66
CA GLN A 135 4.99 6.88 2.58
C GLN A 135 3.56 6.39 2.86
N GLY A 136 2.71 7.21 3.49
CA GLY A 136 1.33 6.81 3.75
C GLY A 136 0.66 7.63 4.84
N VAL A 137 -0.52 7.19 5.26
CA VAL A 137 -1.14 7.56 6.54
C VAL A 137 -1.11 6.30 7.41
N HIS A 138 -0.86 6.46 8.70
CA HIS A 138 -0.82 5.34 9.64
C HIS A 138 -2.20 4.69 9.72
N PRO A 139 -2.35 3.42 9.28
CA PRO A 139 -3.66 2.79 9.16
C PRO A 139 -4.23 2.43 10.53
N ALA A 140 -5.55 2.29 10.61
CA ALA A 140 -6.20 1.74 11.79
C ALA A 140 -5.92 0.23 11.92
N ALA A 141 -5.89 -0.28 13.15
CA ALA A 141 -5.86 -1.72 13.37
C ALA A 141 -7.20 -2.35 12.96
N VAL A 142 -7.19 -3.36 12.09
CA VAL A 142 -8.37 -4.17 11.82
C VAL A 142 -8.42 -5.31 12.82
N SER A 143 -9.09 -5.10 13.96
CA SER A 143 -9.29 -6.14 14.98
C SER A 143 -10.56 -5.91 15.77
N GLY A 144 -11.30 -6.98 16.07
CA GLY A 144 -12.65 -6.85 16.62
C GLY A 144 -13.64 -6.35 15.56
N GLY A 145 -14.72 -5.70 15.99
CA GLY A 145 -15.75 -5.12 15.12
C GLY A 145 -17.06 -5.89 15.09
N ASP A 146 -18.14 -5.19 14.78
CA ASP A 146 -19.47 -5.77 14.59
C ASP A 146 -19.54 -6.45 13.23
N LEU A 147 -19.96 -7.71 13.19
CA LEU A 147 -20.03 -8.52 11.98
C LEU A 147 -21.47 -8.62 11.48
N THR A 148 -21.65 -8.34 10.20
CA THR A 148 -22.90 -8.54 9.46
C THR A 148 -22.62 -9.45 8.26
N THR A 149 -23.25 -10.62 8.22
CA THR A 149 -23.25 -11.46 7.01
C THR A 149 -24.33 -10.97 6.07
N LEU A 150 -23.97 -10.71 4.81
CA LEU A 150 -24.91 -10.31 3.77
C LEU A 150 -25.50 -11.57 3.14
N THR A 151 -26.81 -11.52 2.86
CA THR A 151 -27.45 -12.52 2.01
C THR A 151 -27.48 -11.94 0.60
N LEU A 152 -26.67 -12.52 -0.27
CA LEU A 152 -26.58 -12.20 -1.68
C LEU A 152 -26.73 -13.52 -2.44
N ASP A 153 -27.62 -13.56 -3.41
CA ASP A 153 -27.66 -14.60 -4.43
C ASP A 153 -26.65 -14.27 -5.55
N ASP A 154 -26.69 -15.06 -6.63
CA ASP A 154 -25.97 -14.82 -7.87
C ASP A 154 -26.43 -13.49 -8.53
N ASP A 155 -25.49 -12.71 -9.06
CA ASP A 155 -25.72 -11.39 -9.66
C ASP A 155 -26.56 -10.43 -8.81
N GLU A 156 -26.36 -10.43 -7.48
CA GLU A 156 -27.07 -9.55 -6.56
C GLU A 156 -26.19 -8.41 -6.04
N VAL A 157 -26.82 -7.26 -5.80
CA VAL A 157 -26.19 -6.11 -5.15
C VAL A 157 -27.06 -5.61 -4.01
N THR A 158 -26.44 -5.34 -2.85
CA THR A 158 -27.14 -4.85 -1.67
C THR A 158 -26.51 -3.55 -1.15
N PRO A 159 -27.31 -2.53 -0.79
CA PRO A 159 -26.80 -1.34 -0.12
C PRO A 159 -26.49 -1.66 1.36
N HIS A 160 -25.28 -1.34 1.80
CA HIS A 160 -24.87 -1.41 3.21
C HIS A 160 -24.61 -0.02 3.78
N LEU A 161 -25.39 0.37 4.79
CA LEU A 161 -25.21 1.63 5.50
C LEU A 161 -24.08 1.47 6.52
N MET A 162 -22.98 2.21 6.34
CA MET A 162 -21.90 2.26 7.31
C MET A 162 -22.36 3.01 8.57
N GLN A 163 -22.19 2.38 9.73
CA GLN A 163 -22.89 2.80 10.96
C GLN A 163 -22.19 3.94 11.71
N ALA A 164 -20.86 3.93 11.70
CA ALA A 164 -20.04 4.86 12.49
C ALA A 164 -19.13 5.76 11.63
N MET A 165 -19.19 5.63 10.30
CA MET A 165 -18.38 6.44 9.38
C MET A 165 -19.05 6.68 8.04
N ALA A 166 -18.49 7.61 7.27
CA ALA A 166 -18.69 7.74 5.83
C ALA A 166 -17.32 7.66 5.15
N PHE A 167 -17.29 7.28 3.89
CA PHE A 167 -16.04 7.05 3.18
C PHE A 167 -15.81 8.08 2.08
N ASP A 168 -14.68 8.78 2.13
CA ASP A 168 -14.26 9.71 1.10
C ASP A 168 -13.54 8.98 -0.03
N PHE A 169 -14.17 8.92 -1.20
CA PHE A 169 -13.64 8.24 -2.38
C PHE A 169 -13.67 9.18 -3.59
N TYR A 170 -12.51 9.38 -4.22
CA TYR A 170 -12.32 10.31 -5.35
C TYR A 170 -12.96 11.71 -5.13
N GLY A 171 -12.82 12.24 -3.91
CA GLY A 171 -13.29 13.58 -3.55
C GLY A 171 -14.79 13.69 -3.26
N THR A 172 -15.51 12.57 -3.20
CA THR A 172 -16.91 12.51 -2.79
C THR A 172 -17.07 11.64 -1.55
N THR A 173 -17.87 12.09 -0.59
CA THR A 173 -18.20 11.33 0.62
C THR A 173 -19.39 10.41 0.36
N TRP A 174 -19.24 9.12 0.64
CA TRP A 174 -20.24 8.11 0.35
C TRP A 174 -20.74 7.38 1.60
N ASN A 175 -22.05 7.18 1.64
CA ASN A 175 -22.77 6.24 2.49
C ASN A 175 -24.21 6.13 1.90
N PRO A 176 -24.72 4.96 1.50
CA PRO A 176 -24.21 3.60 1.70
C PRO A 176 -23.12 3.18 0.69
N LEU A 177 -22.46 2.06 1.02
CA LEU A 177 -21.76 1.22 0.04
C LEU A 177 -22.79 0.38 -0.73
N HIS A 178 -22.53 0.05 -1.99
CA HIS A 178 -23.29 -1.00 -2.68
C HIS A 178 -22.36 -2.17 -2.94
N ILE A 179 -22.68 -3.33 -2.37
CA ILE A 179 -21.81 -4.51 -2.35
C ILE A 179 -22.43 -5.57 -3.25
N SER A 180 -21.68 -5.97 -4.28
CA SER A 180 -22.08 -6.99 -5.25
C SER A 180 -21.62 -8.39 -4.82
N SER A 181 -22.37 -9.43 -5.19
CA SER A 181 -21.92 -10.83 -5.13
C SER A 181 -20.59 -11.02 -5.85
N ASN A 182 -20.42 -10.30 -6.97
CA ASN A 182 -19.31 -10.38 -7.93
C ASN A 182 -18.06 -9.62 -7.50
N GLY A 183 -17.73 -9.55 -6.20
CA GLY A 183 -16.44 -9.02 -5.73
C GLY A 183 -16.20 -7.52 -5.99
N ARG A 184 -17.27 -6.74 -6.22
CA ARG A 184 -17.23 -5.30 -6.52
C ARG A 184 -17.99 -4.49 -5.46
N ILE A 185 -17.46 -3.31 -5.13
CA ILE A 185 -18.12 -2.28 -4.31
C ILE A 185 -18.31 -1.04 -5.18
N SER A 186 -19.53 -0.57 -5.32
CA SER A 186 -19.87 0.64 -6.09
C SER A 186 -20.44 1.75 -5.20
N PHE A 187 -20.30 2.98 -5.67
CA PHE A 187 -20.67 4.19 -4.94
C PHE A 187 -21.70 5.02 -5.72
N GLY A 188 -22.81 5.37 -5.07
CA GLY A 188 -23.91 6.15 -5.69
C GLY A 188 -24.98 5.32 -6.39
N GLY A 189 -24.74 4.03 -6.59
CA GLY A 189 -25.69 3.04 -7.11
C GLY A 189 -25.08 1.63 -7.03
N GLY A 190 -25.92 0.61 -7.14
CA GLY A 190 -25.49 -0.79 -7.18
C GLY A 190 -25.35 -1.30 -8.61
N ASP A 191 -24.29 -2.06 -8.87
CA ASP A 191 -24.07 -2.75 -10.14
C ASP A 191 -23.93 -4.27 -9.93
N PRO A 192 -24.81 -5.09 -10.53
CA PRO A 192 -24.76 -6.54 -10.45
C PRO A 192 -23.94 -7.21 -11.56
N LEU A 193 -23.28 -6.49 -12.46
CA LEU A 193 -22.59 -7.12 -13.60
C LEU A 193 -21.62 -8.24 -13.17
N ALA A 194 -21.81 -9.43 -13.74
CA ALA A 194 -20.95 -10.60 -13.51
C ALA A 194 -19.62 -10.52 -14.25
N VAL A 195 -19.65 -9.96 -15.46
CA VAL A 195 -18.52 -10.03 -16.39
C VAL A 195 -17.66 -8.79 -16.26
N GLU A 196 -16.46 -9.01 -15.75
CA GLU A 196 -15.46 -7.98 -15.59
C GLU A 196 -15.02 -7.43 -16.95
N ASN A 197 -15.01 -6.11 -17.06
CA ASN A 197 -14.41 -5.46 -18.21
C ASN A 197 -13.98 -4.04 -17.89
N ALA A 198 -12.89 -3.62 -18.53
CA ALA A 198 -12.30 -2.31 -18.30
C ALA A 198 -13.21 -1.14 -18.76
N VAL A 199 -14.08 -1.35 -19.74
CA VAL A 199 -14.94 -0.28 -20.28
C VAL A 199 -15.98 0.12 -19.24
N ASP A 200 -16.68 -0.85 -18.67
CA ASP A 200 -17.70 -0.64 -17.66
C ASP A 200 -17.04 -0.22 -16.33
N PHE A 201 -15.91 -0.82 -15.95
CA PHE A 201 -15.14 -0.40 -14.77
C PHE A 201 -14.79 1.11 -14.78
N LEU A 202 -14.44 1.65 -15.95
CA LEU A 202 -14.09 3.06 -16.11
C LEU A 202 -15.31 3.96 -16.39
N GLY A 203 -16.35 3.39 -17.02
CA GLY A 203 -17.49 4.13 -17.54
C GLY A 203 -18.64 4.32 -16.57
N GLU A 204 -18.85 3.38 -15.66
CA GLU A 204 -19.97 3.32 -14.70
C GLU A 204 -19.67 4.08 -13.40
N GLU A 205 -20.42 3.81 -12.33
CA GLU A 205 -20.19 4.44 -11.03
C GLU A 205 -18.75 4.24 -10.52
N ALA A 206 -18.32 5.19 -9.69
CA ALA A 206 -17.08 5.04 -8.94
C ALA A 206 -17.14 3.71 -8.17
N SER A 207 -16.07 2.93 -8.24
CA SER A 207 -16.09 1.58 -7.71
C SER A 207 -14.70 1.05 -7.36
N ILE A 208 -14.71 0.03 -6.51
CA ILE A 208 -13.57 -0.78 -6.11
C ILE A 208 -13.86 -2.20 -6.57
N ALA A 209 -13.07 -2.70 -7.51
CA ALA A 209 -13.05 -4.12 -7.85
C ALA A 209 -12.05 -4.80 -6.92
N VAL A 210 -12.57 -5.51 -5.92
CA VAL A 210 -11.75 -6.22 -4.92
C VAL A 210 -11.20 -7.49 -5.56
N PHE A 211 -12.09 -8.21 -6.24
CA PHE A 211 -11.82 -9.29 -7.17
C PHE A 211 -13.08 -9.43 -8.02
N TRP A 212 -13.26 -8.57 -9.02
CA TRP A 212 -14.46 -8.57 -9.86
C TRP A 212 -14.39 -9.71 -10.86
N ASP A 213 -15.33 -10.65 -10.70
CA ASP A 213 -15.52 -11.88 -11.47
C ASP A 213 -16.96 -12.38 -11.22
N ASP A 214 -17.41 -13.37 -11.98
CA ASP A 214 -18.73 -14.01 -11.89
C ASP A 214 -18.78 -14.95 -10.66
N LEU A 215 -19.01 -14.38 -9.48
CA LEU A 215 -18.97 -15.07 -8.18
C LEU A 215 -20.37 -15.39 -7.65
N ASP A 216 -20.55 -16.61 -7.15
CA ASP A 216 -21.83 -17.10 -6.64
C ASP A 216 -21.75 -17.45 -5.13
N PRO A 217 -22.05 -16.49 -4.24
CA PRO A 217 -22.12 -16.74 -2.79
C PRO A 217 -23.26 -17.68 -2.38
N ASN A 218 -24.25 -17.93 -3.24
CA ASN A 218 -25.31 -18.90 -2.98
C ASN A 218 -24.84 -20.35 -3.26
N ALA A 219 -23.86 -20.55 -4.15
CA ALA A 219 -23.18 -21.84 -4.33
C ALA A 219 -22.20 -22.18 -3.19
N GLY A 220 -21.64 -21.19 -2.50
CA GLY A 220 -20.78 -21.41 -1.34
C GLY A 220 -20.11 -20.14 -0.80
N GLY A 221 -19.49 -20.28 0.38
CA GLY A 221 -18.81 -19.16 1.03
C GLY A 221 -19.77 -18.17 1.69
N ALA A 222 -19.30 -16.93 1.88
CA ALA A 222 -20.10 -15.84 2.43
C ALA A 222 -19.56 -14.47 2.00
N VAL A 223 -20.47 -13.49 1.91
CA VAL A 223 -20.10 -12.07 1.85
C VAL A 223 -20.38 -11.43 3.21
N GLU A 224 -19.37 -10.81 3.80
CA GLU A 224 -19.44 -10.29 5.16
C GLU A 224 -18.93 -8.85 5.24
N VAL A 225 -19.63 -8.03 6.03
CA VAL A 225 -19.18 -6.69 6.42
C VAL A 225 -18.83 -6.70 7.89
N ARG A 226 -17.63 -6.25 8.22
CA ARG A 226 -17.20 -6.01 9.59
C ARG A 226 -16.89 -4.53 9.79
N GLU A 227 -17.41 -3.93 10.85
CA GLU A 227 -17.26 -2.49 11.10
C GLU A 227 -16.65 -2.23 12.47
N ASP A 228 -15.76 -1.24 12.56
CA ASP A 228 -15.35 -0.69 13.84
C ASP A 228 -16.49 0.16 14.44
N PRO A 229 -16.97 -0.13 15.65
CA PRO A 229 -17.98 0.70 16.31
C PRO A 229 -17.49 2.13 16.59
N GLY A 230 -16.17 2.34 16.61
CA GLY A 230 -15.53 3.65 16.72
C GLY A 230 -15.45 4.44 15.41
N GLY A 231 -15.81 3.84 14.27
CA GLY A 231 -15.80 4.48 12.96
C GLY A 231 -14.43 4.62 12.33
N ALA A 232 -13.42 3.86 12.76
CA ALA A 232 -12.07 3.93 12.17
C ALA A 232 -11.95 3.19 10.84
N TRP A 233 -12.73 2.11 10.63
CA TRP A 233 -12.69 1.29 9.43
C TRP A 233 -13.97 0.47 9.22
N VAL A 234 -14.17 0.07 7.96
CA VAL A 234 -15.17 -0.91 7.51
C VAL A 234 -14.48 -1.91 6.56
N ARG A 235 -14.68 -3.20 6.76
CA ARG A 235 -14.13 -4.27 5.92
C ARG A 235 -15.23 -5.09 5.29
N VAL A 236 -15.23 -5.17 3.96
CA VAL A 236 -16.07 -6.09 3.17
C VAL A 236 -15.21 -7.28 2.75
N SER A 237 -15.75 -8.49 2.90
CA SER A 237 -15.04 -9.75 2.67
C SER A 237 -15.89 -10.71 1.85
N TRP A 238 -15.32 -11.26 0.79
CA TRP A 238 -15.83 -12.45 0.10
C TRP A 238 -14.98 -13.60 0.61
N VAL A 239 -15.57 -14.52 1.37
CA VAL A 239 -14.85 -15.58 2.06
C VAL A 239 -15.20 -16.92 1.42
N SER A 240 -14.22 -17.52 0.74
CA SER A 240 -14.35 -18.81 0.05
C SER A 240 -15.55 -18.87 -0.91
N VAL A 241 -15.78 -17.77 -1.64
CA VAL A 241 -16.88 -17.67 -2.62
C VAL A 241 -16.40 -18.29 -3.94
N PRO A 242 -17.14 -19.27 -4.52
CA PRO A 242 -16.82 -19.86 -5.81
C PRO A 242 -17.23 -18.95 -6.97
N GLN A 243 -16.65 -19.17 -8.15
CA GLN A 243 -17.21 -18.67 -9.41
C GLN A 243 -18.50 -19.44 -9.74
N TYR A 244 -19.43 -18.78 -10.45
CA TYR A 244 -20.69 -19.37 -10.86
C TYR A 244 -20.47 -20.67 -11.66
N GLY A 245 -21.08 -21.76 -11.18
CA GLY A 245 -21.00 -23.07 -11.81
C GLY A 245 -19.65 -23.79 -11.72
N LEU A 246 -18.68 -23.22 -10.99
CA LEU A 246 -17.37 -23.83 -10.74
C LEU A 246 -17.25 -24.36 -9.30
N LEU A 247 -16.18 -25.12 -9.03
CA LEU A 247 -15.89 -25.74 -7.72
C LEU A 247 -14.64 -25.15 -7.07
N ASP A 248 -14.25 -23.96 -7.52
CA ASP A 248 -13.18 -23.16 -6.96
C ASP A 248 -13.69 -22.41 -5.72
N ALA A 249 -12.81 -21.62 -5.10
CA ALA A 249 -13.13 -20.80 -3.95
C ALA A 249 -12.09 -19.69 -3.81
N SER A 250 -12.55 -18.45 -3.78
CA SER A 250 -11.70 -17.27 -3.69
C SER A 250 -12.02 -16.50 -2.41
N THR A 251 -10.98 -16.07 -1.69
CA THR A 251 -11.11 -15.22 -0.50
C THR A 251 -10.41 -13.89 -0.73
N ALA A 252 -11.18 -12.81 -0.77
CA ALA A 252 -10.72 -11.45 -1.01
C ALA A 252 -11.38 -10.46 -0.04
N HIS A 253 -10.66 -9.40 0.31
CA HIS A 253 -11.11 -8.41 1.28
C HIS A 253 -10.80 -6.99 0.84
N CYS A 254 -11.70 -6.07 1.18
CA CYS A 254 -11.50 -4.64 1.05
C CYS A 254 -11.74 -3.97 2.40
N THR A 255 -10.75 -3.27 2.92
CA THR A 255 -10.88 -2.43 4.11
C THR A 255 -10.83 -0.96 3.71
N LEU A 256 -11.90 -0.25 4.01
CA LEU A 256 -12.04 1.20 3.89
C LEU A 256 -11.74 1.84 5.24
N PHE A 257 -10.82 2.78 5.28
CA PHE A 257 -10.46 3.52 6.49
C PHE A 257 -11.07 4.92 6.46
N ALA A 258 -11.34 5.49 7.64
CA ALA A 258 -11.95 6.82 7.76
C ALA A 258 -11.08 7.96 7.20
N ASP A 259 -9.79 7.73 6.96
CA ASP A 259 -8.87 8.67 6.33
C ASP A 259 -8.86 8.58 4.78
N GLY A 260 -9.72 7.75 4.19
CA GLY A 260 -9.84 7.53 2.75
C GLY A 260 -8.88 6.46 2.21
N HIS A 261 -8.08 5.81 3.06
CA HIS A 261 -7.24 4.68 2.68
C HIS A 261 -8.09 3.47 2.29
N VAL A 262 -7.68 2.76 1.24
CA VAL A 262 -8.27 1.49 0.81
C VAL A 262 -7.20 0.41 0.87
N ARG A 263 -7.45 -0.67 1.59
CA ARG A 263 -6.59 -1.86 1.61
C ARG A 263 -7.32 -3.02 0.97
N LEU A 264 -6.69 -3.65 0.00
CA LEU A 264 -7.15 -4.88 -0.64
C LEU A 264 -6.24 -6.02 -0.20
N ASP A 265 -6.82 -7.10 0.30
CA ASP A 265 -6.09 -8.28 0.76
C ASP A 265 -6.66 -9.52 0.05
N TRP A 266 -5.78 -10.36 -0.49
CA TRP A 266 -6.17 -11.65 -1.06
C TRP A 266 -5.52 -12.78 -0.28
N GLU A 267 -6.33 -13.74 0.15
CA GLU A 267 -5.79 -14.99 0.67
C GLU A 267 -5.47 -15.91 -0.51
N THR A 268 -6.21 -17.00 -0.66
CA THR A 268 -6.13 -17.84 -1.85
C THR A 268 -7.21 -17.41 -2.83
N ILE A 269 -6.79 -17.07 -4.05
CA ILE A 269 -7.66 -16.89 -5.22
C ILE A 269 -7.37 -18.06 -6.16
N THR A 270 -8.42 -18.82 -6.49
CA THR A 270 -8.32 -20.00 -7.35
C THR A 270 -8.86 -19.74 -8.75
N ALA A 271 -9.70 -18.73 -8.89
CA ALA A 271 -10.09 -18.15 -10.17
C ALA A 271 -8.85 -17.68 -10.96
N VAL A 272 -8.95 -17.73 -12.28
CA VAL A 272 -7.81 -17.57 -13.20
C VAL A 272 -7.87 -16.30 -14.03
N ASP A 273 -9.01 -15.61 -13.99
CA ASP A 273 -9.34 -14.31 -14.56
C ASP A 273 -9.92 -13.38 -13.48
N GLY A 274 -10.39 -12.20 -13.89
CA GLY A 274 -10.95 -11.19 -12.99
C GLY A 274 -10.29 -9.82 -13.11
N LEU A 275 -10.89 -8.83 -12.45
CA LEU A 275 -10.41 -7.45 -12.42
C LEU A 275 -10.21 -6.98 -10.98
N VAL A 276 -9.08 -6.31 -10.73
CA VAL A 276 -8.74 -5.74 -9.43
C VAL A 276 -8.42 -4.27 -9.59
N GLY A 277 -8.94 -3.40 -8.73
CA GLY A 277 -8.51 -2.00 -8.70
C GLY A 277 -9.54 -1.01 -8.20
N LEU A 278 -9.21 0.27 -8.36
CA LEU A 278 -10.04 1.43 -8.03
C LEU A 278 -10.35 2.21 -9.30
N SER A 279 -11.59 2.70 -9.43
CA SER A 279 -12.01 3.57 -10.53
C SER A 279 -12.80 4.77 -10.02
N PRO A 280 -12.53 6.00 -10.53
CA PRO A 280 -13.38 7.16 -10.28
C PRO A 280 -14.73 7.08 -11.01
N GLY A 281 -14.89 6.11 -11.92
CA GLY A 281 -16.09 5.94 -12.74
C GLY A 281 -16.34 7.10 -13.70
N ASN A 282 -17.52 7.10 -14.31
CA ASN A 282 -18.10 8.15 -15.15
C ASN A 282 -17.19 8.61 -16.29
N ASN A 283 -16.37 7.71 -16.82
CA ASN A 283 -15.33 8.00 -17.83
C ASN A 283 -14.34 9.10 -17.40
N LEU A 284 -14.16 9.30 -16.10
CA LEU A 284 -13.22 10.29 -15.56
C LEU A 284 -11.76 9.86 -15.69
N SER A 285 -11.52 8.58 -15.98
CA SER A 285 -10.21 8.00 -16.21
C SER A 285 -10.10 7.39 -17.61
N ILE A 286 -8.94 7.58 -18.24
CA ILE A 286 -8.53 6.92 -19.49
C ILE A 286 -7.32 5.99 -19.29
N ALA A 287 -7.00 5.67 -18.03
CA ALA A 287 -5.89 4.78 -17.72
C ALA A 287 -6.16 3.38 -18.27
N GLY A 288 -5.12 2.72 -18.78
CA GLY A 288 -5.16 1.32 -19.14
C GLY A 288 -4.83 0.41 -17.96
N PRO A 289 -5.00 -0.91 -18.11
CA PRO A 289 -4.62 -1.86 -17.08
C PRO A 289 -3.12 -1.78 -16.82
N THR A 290 -2.73 -1.92 -15.56
CA THR A 290 -1.36 -1.93 -15.08
C THR A 290 -1.16 -3.19 -14.26
N ASP A 291 -0.01 -3.84 -14.40
CA ASP A 291 0.41 -4.93 -13.54
C ASP A 291 0.64 -4.37 -12.13
N LEU A 292 -0.25 -4.67 -11.18
CA LEU A 292 -0.26 -4.17 -9.81
C LEU A 292 0.79 -4.89 -8.94
N SER A 293 1.11 -6.15 -9.24
CA SER A 293 2.07 -6.95 -8.47
C SER A 293 3.49 -6.40 -8.60
N THR A 294 3.80 -5.77 -9.72
CA THR A 294 5.10 -5.11 -9.98
C THR A 294 5.19 -3.68 -9.46
N LEU A 295 4.09 -3.10 -8.97
CA LEU A 295 4.08 -1.72 -8.46
C LEU A 295 4.63 -1.66 -7.04
N CYS A 296 5.92 -1.37 -6.93
CA CYS A 296 6.46 -0.78 -5.71
C CYS A 296 6.46 0.75 -5.84
N TRP A 297 5.74 1.44 -4.96
CA TRP A 297 5.73 2.91 -4.90
C TRP A 297 5.32 3.60 -6.21
N HIS A 298 4.17 3.21 -6.77
CA HIS A 298 3.61 3.95 -7.91
C HIS A 298 2.75 5.11 -7.40
N ALA A 299 3.26 6.33 -7.56
CA ALA A 299 2.40 7.50 -7.58
C ALA A 299 1.65 7.45 -8.92
N ASN A 300 0.36 7.12 -8.89
CA ASN A 300 -0.45 7.14 -10.10
C ASN A 300 -0.39 8.57 -10.69
N PRO A 301 0.03 8.78 -11.95
CA PRO A 301 0.33 10.12 -12.47
C PRO A 301 -0.86 11.09 -12.48
N SER A 302 -2.10 10.63 -12.30
CA SER A 302 -3.32 11.47 -12.32
C SER A 302 -4.43 10.95 -11.38
N VAL A 303 -5.56 11.68 -11.29
CA VAL A 303 -6.82 11.21 -10.68
C VAL A 303 -7.39 10.12 -11.60
N ALA A 304 -6.67 9.01 -11.71
CA ALA A 304 -6.95 7.94 -12.63
C ALA A 304 -7.38 6.70 -11.86
N ALA A 305 -8.06 5.81 -12.57
CA ALA A 305 -8.19 4.44 -12.14
C ALA A 305 -6.81 3.81 -11.98
N ALA A 306 -6.71 2.87 -11.04
CA ALA A 306 -5.57 2.00 -10.85
C ALA A 306 -6.12 0.58 -10.83
N TYR A 307 -5.88 -0.19 -11.88
CA TYR A 307 -6.46 -1.51 -12.00
C TYR A 307 -5.60 -2.45 -12.83
N GLU A 308 -5.79 -3.73 -12.59
CA GLU A 308 -5.25 -4.85 -13.33
C GLU A 308 -6.38 -5.72 -13.84
N MET A 309 -6.17 -6.32 -15.01
CA MET A 309 -7.12 -7.25 -15.62
C MET A 309 -6.39 -8.57 -15.87
N PHE A 310 -6.90 -9.64 -15.27
CA PHE A 310 -6.40 -11.00 -15.39
C PHE A 310 -7.26 -11.73 -16.42
N ASN A 311 -6.63 -12.34 -17.41
CA ASN A 311 -7.31 -13.11 -18.42
C ASN A 311 -6.38 -14.19 -18.97
N VAL A 312 -6.77 -15.45 -18.79
CA VAL A 312 -6.02 -16.62 -19.24
C VAL A 312 -5.76 -16.60 -20.74
N ALA A 313 -6.72 -16.16 -21.55
CA ALA A 313 -6.55 -16.03 -23.01
C ALA A 313 -5.59 -14.89 -23.39
N GLY A 314 -5.46 -13.88 -22.54
CA GLY A 314 -4.49 -12.79 -22.65
C GLY A 314 -3.10 -13.12 -22.10
N GLY A 315 -2.96 -14.25 -21.39
CA GLY A 315 -1.71 -14.70 -20.77
C GLY A 315 -1.39 -14.06 -19.43
N THR A 316 -2.32 -13.32 -18.83
CA THR A 316 -2.21 -12.79 -17.46
C THR A 316 -2.94 -13.72 -16.50
N VAL A 317 -2.21 -14.25 -15.52
CA VAL A 317 -2.74 -15.13 -14.47
C VAL A 317 -2.79 -14.34 -13.19
N PHE A 318 -3.83 -14.55 -12.38
CA PHE A 318 -3.94 -13.91 -11.08
C PHE A 318 -2.69 -14.19 -10.21
N ASP A 319 -1.91 -13.14 -9.93
CA ASP A 319 -0.63 -13.23 -9.22
C ASP A 319 -0.63 -12.45 -7.89
N LEU A 320 -1.78 -11.90 -7.50
CA LEU A 320 -1.98 -11.17 -6.25
C LEU A 320 -2.39 -12.07 -5.07
N SER A 321 -2.47 -13.38 -5.25
CA SER A 321 -2.76 -14.31 -4.15
C SER A 321 -1.72 -14.18 -3.03
N HIS A 322 -2.18 -14.16 -1.77
CA HIS A 322 -1.35 -13.95 -0.58
C HIS A 322 -0.60 -12.61 -0.56
N THR A 323 -1.14 -11.61 -1.25
CA THR A 323 -0.61 -10.25 -1.22
C THR A 323 -1.62 -9.27 -0.63
N THR A 324 -1.10 -8.12 -0.23
CA THR A 324 -1.90 -6.98 0.23
C THR A 324 -1.47 -5.74 -0.54
N LEU A 325 -2.45 -5.01 -1.07
CA LEU A 325 -2.25 -3.71 -1.70
C LEU A 325 -2.97 -2.61 -0.92
N SER A 326 -2.26 -1.50 -0.74
CA SER A 326 -2.74 -0.34 -0.01
C SER A 326 -2.73 0.88 -0.92
N PHE A 327 -3.90 1.51 -1.04
CA PHE A 327 -4.18 2.71 -1.81
C PHE A 327 -4.34 3.87 -0.84
N VAL A 328 -3.32 4.73 -0.77
CA VAL A 328 -3.30 5.90 0.10
C VAL A 328 -3.78 7.13 -0.66
N PRO A 329 -4.83 7.84 -0.20
CA PRO A 329 -5.28 9.06 -0.83
C PRO A 329 -4.24 10.17 -0.67
N LEU A 330 -4.00 10.90 -1.74
CA LEU A 330 -3.20 12.12 -1.76
C LEU A 330 -4.14 13.33 -1.73
N ALA A 331 -3.66 14.47 -1.21
CA ALA A 331 -4.41 15.73 -1.19
C ALA A 331 -4.87 16.22 -2.59
N SER A 332 -4.34 15.63 -3.67
CA SER A 332 -4.76 15.88 -5.05
C SER A 332 -5.95 15.02 -5.53
N GLY A 333 -6.53 14.18 -4.65
CA GLY A 333 -7.60 13.23 -4.99
C GLY A 333 -7.11 11.96 -5.70
N LYS A 334 -5.80 11.72 -5.71
CA LYS A 334 -5.15 10.55 -6.33
C LYS A 334 -4.88 9.47 -5.28
N TYR A 335 -4.57 8.25 -5.72
CA TYR A 335 -4.07 7.19 -4.85
C TYR A 335 -2.61 6.85 -5.15
N THR A 336 -1.80 6.71 -4.10
CA THR A 336 -0.49 6.02 -4.16
C THR A 336 -0.71 4.56 -3.80
N ILE A 337 -0.10 3.65 -4.57
CA ILE A 337 -0.23 2.21 -4.36
C ILE A 337 1.03 1.67 -3.69
N ILE A 338 0.83 0.87 -2.65
CA ILE A 338 1.87 0.27 -1.82
C ILE A 338 1.57 -1.23 -1.73
N ASN A 339 2.59 -2.05 -1.97
CA ASN A 339 2.55 -3.49 -1.70
C ASN A 339 3.11 -3.71 -0.28
N GLU A 340 2.36 -4.41 0.58
CA GLU A 340 2.67 -4.58 2.02
C GLU A 340 3.45 -5.86 2.34
#